data_AF-W2T456-F1
#
_entry.id   AF-W2T456-F1
#
_cell.length_a   1.000
_cell.length_b   1.000
_cell.length_c   1.000
_cell.angle_alpha   90.00
_cell.angle_beta   90.00
_cell.angle_gamma   90.00
#
_symmetry.space_group_name_H-M   'P 1'
#
loop_
_entity.id
_entity.type
_entity.pdbx_description
1 polymer ?
#
loop_
_entity_poly.entity_id
_entity_poly.type
_entity_poly.pdbx_seq_one_letter_code
_entity_poly.pdbx_strand_id
1 'polypeptide(L)'
;MIVIGLRVLTQFLHYTAEIIEQAIDEFLKLDPDPLDDRHPARTHPHAEFGNLLKLLFRNDDFMNKVWGFFNYSLQKWDESVTPALLIATFFQEPSDFVPQLYIWAKDSSNELLRAYSLGLLASALEVQGNAHKYRPNNIDLLPVALRRLAELKARMFEERALAELVQQGTQNTGRKDEHRSDSPGPFSNVNGFDMEETSSVGNLADGQAGCGNSSNENSRLSGKKAGESGPINMNRPRAPSLRVQVPAAPTKASPDGSPPPKKKKKMSKNERKSPVDMAKVPSLASLHNWENSNSTWNVVQPYVIGTHKIYPLSVTMHQRLVLQYLIPTGEYQDLLNLAVDGHAMDLILEYIDLERMNDVRLTFDALRYLTSLLVHRKFALEFIIRGGVAALIRVPRASMASAASITALYYLSYNEEVMEKVCQLNDKILDDVVDYALWCLEHSYESGMGSAAMFFTHGFYYKPILERFDQRDGLRRLYNYV
;
A
#
# COMPACT_ATOMS: atom_id res chain seq x y z
N MET A 1 31.73 7.60 -33.44
CA MET A 1 31.99 7.24 -32.03
C MET A 1 30.90 7.70 -31.07
N ILE A 2 30.47 8.98 -31.10
CA ILE A 2 29.47 9.53 -30.14
C ILE A 2 28.14 8.75 -30.14
N VAL A 3 27.60 8.39 -31.31
CA VAL A 3 26.32 7.66 -31.42
C VAL A 3 26.39 6.23 -30.85
N ILE A 4 27.55 5.57 -30.95
CA ILE A 4 27.76 4.22 -30.42
C ILE A 4 27.87 4.29 -28.88
N GLY A 5 28.60 5.27 -28.35
CA GLY A 5 28.68 5.51 -26.91
C GLY A 5 27.32 5.84 -26.29
N LEU A 6 26.50 6.64 -26.96
CA LEU A 6 25.14 6.99 -26.50
C LEU A 6 24.24 5.74 -26.43
N ARG A 7 24.24 4.89 -27.46
CA ARG A 7 23.44 3.65 -27.48
C ARG A 7 23.86 2.65 -26.41
N VAL A 8 25.17 2.48 -26.19
CA VAL A 8 25.69 1.59 -25.14
C VAL A 8 25.29 2.09 -23.77
N LEU A 9 25.36 3.41 -23.53
CA LEU A 9 24.93 4.01 -22.27
C LEU A 9 23.42 3.85 -22.05
N THR A 10 22.59 4.11 -23.06
CA THR A 10 21.14 3.87 -23.00
C THR A 10 20.80 2.43 -22.63
N GLN A 11 21.48 1.47 -23.25
CA GLN A 11 21.24 0.05 -22.99
C GLN A 11 21.68 -0.35 -21.58
N PHE A 12 22.80 0.20 -21.11
CA PHE A 12 23.26 0.03 -19.75
C PHE A 12 22.27 0.60 -18.71
N LEU A 13 21.74 1.80 -18.98
CA LEU A 13 20.76 2.44 -18.09
C LEU A 13 19.44 1.68 -18.07
N HIS A 14 18.96 1.20 -19.22
CA HIS A 14 17.79 0.30 -19.29
C HIS A 14 18.00 -0.95 -18.44
N TYR A 15 19.13 -1.63 -18.60
CA TYR A 15 19.44 -2.84 -17.81
C TYR A 15 19.52 -2.54 -16.31
N THR A 16 20.12 -1.40 -15.94
CA THR A 16 20.21 -0.96 -14.54
C THR A 16 18.82 -0.65 -13.98
N ALA A 17 17.97 0.01 -14.75
CA ALA A 17 16.59 0.31 -14.38
C ALA A 17 15.78 -0.97 -14.14
N GLU A 18 15.86 -1.96 -15.03
CA GLU A 18 15.20 -3.26 -14.87
C GLU A 18 15.66 -3.99 -13.58
N ILE A 19 16.96 -3.95 -13.27
CA ILE A 19 17.49 -4.53 -12.02
C ILE A 19 16.93 -3.81 -10.80
N ILE A 20 16.86 -2.48 -10.83
CA ILE A 20 16.33 -1.68 -9.71
C ILE A 20 14.84 -1.97 -9.52
N GLU A 21 14.03 -1.98 -10.57
CA GLU A 21 12.60 -2.30 -10.48
C GLU A 21 12.38 -3.71 -9.92
N GLN A 22 13.14 -4.70 -10.40
CA GLN A 22 13.05 -6.06 -9.88
C GLN A 22 13.41 -6.14 -8.39
N ALA A 23 14.47 -5.42 -7.98
CA ALA A 23 14.87 -5.38 -6.58
C ALA A 23 13.83 -4.66 -5.69
N ILE A 24 13.16 -3.63 -6.21
CA ILE A 24 12.05 -2.97 -5.52
C ILE A 24 10.88 -3.93 -5.36
N ASP A 25 10.46 -4.62 -6.43
CA ASP A 25 9.36 -5.59 -6.36
C ASP A 25 9.66 -6.73 -5.37
N GLU A 26 10.92 -7.18 -5.27
CA GLU A 26 11.36 -8.16 -4.27
C GLU A 26 11.37 -7.59 -2.85
N PHE A 27 11.81 -6.35 -2.67
CA PHE A 27 11.77 -5.67 -1.38
C PHE A 27 10.33 -5.46 -0.90
N LEU A 28 9.43 -5.04 -1.78
CA LEU A 28 8.02 -4.83 -1.46
C LEU A 28 7.31 -6.12 -1.07
N LYS A 29 7.73 -7.28 -1.61
CA LYS A 29 7.23 -8.61 -1.17
C LYS A 29 7.58 -8.96 0.26
N LEU A 30 8.56 -8.28 0.87
CA LEU A 30 8.89 -8.42 2.29
C LEU A 30 7.92 -7.66 3.20
N ASP A 31 6.93 -6.96 2.62
CA ASP A 31 5.93 -6.16 3.31
C ASP A 31 6.54 -5.11 4.28
N PRO A 32 7.44 -4.24 3.77
CA PRO A 32 8.05 -3.21 4.61
C PRO A 32 7.01 -2.19 5.05
N ASP A 33 7.22 -1.60 6.23
CA ASP A 33 6.40 -0.50 6.71
C ASP A 33 6.36 0.65 5.67
N PRO A 34 5.17 0.99 5.14
CA PRO A 34 5.05 1.90 4.02
C PRO A 34 5.26 3.38 4.38
N LEU A 35 5.29 3.72 5.66
CA LEU A 35 5.57 5.07 6.17
C LEU A 35 6.94 5.14 6.86
N ASP A 36 7.77 4.10 6.73
CA ASP A 36 9.12 4.09 7.29
C ASP A 36 10.13 4.69 6.30
N ASP A 37 10.57 5.92 6.58
CA ASP A 37 11.54 6.65 5.76
C ASP A 37 12.99 6.15 5.93
N ARG A 38 13.24 5.15 6.79
CA ARG A 38 14.58 4.59 6.98
C ARG A 38 15.03 3.88 5.70
N HIS A 39 16.26 4.17 5.27
CA HIS A 39 16.87 3.53 4.10
C HIS A 39 16.73 1.99 4.13
N PRO A 40 16.32 1.32 3.02
CA PRO A 40 16.00 -0.13 2.98
C PRO A 40 17.10 -1.04 3.56
N ALA A 41 18.36 -0.70 3.33
CA ALA A 41 19.49 -1.45 3.90
C ALA A 41 19.64 -1.39 5.43
N ARG A 42 18.87 -0.53 6.13
CA ARG A 42 18.80 -0.45 7.59
C ARG A 42 17.68 -1.32 8.15
N THR A 43 16.56 -1.40 7.45
CA THR A 43 15.37 -2.16 7.86
C THR A 43 15.47 -3.61 7.41
N HIS A 44 15.94 -3.84 6.18
CA HIS A 44 16.08 -5.15 5.55
C HIS A 44 17.50 -5.31 4.96
N PRO A 45 18.54 -5.58 5.79
CA PRO A 45 19.94 -5.63 5.34
C PRO A 45 20.24 -6.70 4.29
N HIS A 46 19.41 -7.75 4.21
CA HIS A 46 19.55 -8.85 3.25
C HIS A 46 18.82 -8.59 1.91
N ALA A 47 18.03 -7.52 1.80
CA ALA A 47 17.36 -7.16 0.55
C ALA A 47 18.35 -6.50 -0.41
N GLU A 48 18.35 -6.96 -1.67
CA GLU A 48 19.24 -6.43 -2.72
C GLU A 48 19.01 -4.95 -2.99
N PHE A 49 17.77 -4.48 -2.88
CA PHE A 49 17.41 -3.07 -3.12
C PHE A 49 18.26 -2.10 -2.28
N GLY A 50 18.40 -2.37 -0.98
CA GLY A 50 19.21 -1.53 -0.11
C GLY A 50 20.70 -1.54 -0.46
N ASN A 51 21.22 -2.67 -0.94
CA ASN A 51 22.63 -2.78 -1.36
C ASN A 51 22.88 -2.09 -2.70
N LEU A 52 21.93 -2.18 -3.64
CA LEU A 52 21.97 -1.45 -4.91
C LEU A 52 21.98 0.05 -4.68
N LEU A 53 21.07 0.56 -3.83
CA LEU A 53 21.04 1.98 -3.47
C LEU A 53 22.39 2.42 -2.89
N LYS A 54 22.97 1.68 -1.93
CA LYS A 54 24.31 1.97 -1.38
C LYS A 54 25.40 2.01 -2.47
N LEU A 55 25.36 1.09 -3.43
CA LEU A 55 26.34 1.03 -4.51
C LEU A 55 26.22 2.24 -5.44
N LEU A 56 25.00 2.62 -5.79
CA LEU A 56 24.71 3.79 -6.60
C LEU A 56 25.14 5.07 -5.84
N PHE A 57 24.78 5.20 -4.55
CA PHE A 57 25.11 6.34 -3.70
C PHE A 57 26.59 6.55 -3.44
N ARG A 58 27.39 5.48 -3.51
CA ARG A 58 28.83 5.56 -3.30
C ARG A 58 29.59 6.03 -4.55
N ASN A 59 28.95 6.08 -5.72
CA ASN A 59 29.61 6.37 -7.00
C ASN A 59 29.15 7.70 -7.59
N ASP A 60 29.64 8.80 -7.03
CA ASP A 60 29.32 10.17 -7.48
C ASP A 60 29.65 10.40 -8.96
N ASP A 61 30.75 9.82 -9.46
CA ASP A 61 31.16 9.93 -10.86
C ASP A 61 30.14 9.29 -11.80
N PHE A 62 29.61 8.13 -11.43
CA PHE A 62 28.55 7.48 -12.18
C PHE A 62 27.30 8.36 -12.18
N MET A 63 26.90 8.88 -11.02
CA MET A 63 25.69 9.69 -10.89
C MET A 63 25.77 11.01 -11.64
N ASN A 64 26.90 11.71 -11.58
CA ASN A 64 27.13 12.92 -12.36
C ASN A 64 27.05 12.64 -13.87
N LYS A 65 27.50 11.47 -14.32
CA LYS A 65 27.34 11.03 -15.72
C LYS A 65 25.89 10.71 -16.05
N VAL A 66 25.13 10.07 -15.15
CA VAL A 66 23.69 9.84 -15.33
C VAL A 66 22.96 11.18 -15.45
N TRP A 67 23.22 12.14 -14.56
CA TRP A 67 22.64 13.48 -14.62
C TRP A 67 23.02 14.24 -15.89
N GLY A 68 24.29 14.19 -16.29
CA GLY A 68 24.76 14.81 -17.53
C GLY A 68 24.11 14.19 -18.77
N PHE A 69 24.03 12.85 -18.81
CA PHE A 69 23.34 12.12 -19.87
C PHE A 69 21.85 12.45 -19.90
N PHE A 70 21.23 12.52 -18.73
CA PHE A 70 19.84 12.87 -18.58
C PHE A 70 19.57 14.27 -19.13
N ASN A 71 20.31 15.29 -18.70
CA ASN A 71 20.18 16.67 -19.20
C ASN A 71 20.40 16.77 -20.72
N TYR A 72 21.42 16.09 -21.25
CA TYR A 72 21.66 16.02 -22.69
C TYR A 72 20.50 15.35 -23.45
N SER A 73 20.00 14.23 -22.92
CA SER A 73 18.96 13.43 -23.58
C SER A 73 17.58 14.10 -23.49
N LEU A 74 17.34 14.95 -22.49
CA LEU A 74 16.16 15.82 -22.41
C LEU A 74 16.15 16.95 -23.42
N GLN A 75 17.32 17.51 -23.75
CA GLN A 75 17.40 18.55 -24.78
C GLN A 75 17.03 18.00 -26.16
N LYS A 76 17.29 16.71 -26.40
CA LYS A 76 17.05 16.03 -27.68
C LYS A 76 15.86 15.09 -27.70
N TRP A 77 15.25 14.84 -26.53
CA TRP A 77 14.12 13.95 -26.34
C TRP A 77 14.25 12.60 -27.05
N ASP A 78 15.02 11.71 -26.42
CA ASP A 78 15.14 10.32 -26.82
C ASP A 78 14.38 9.42 -25.84
N GLU A 79 13.75 8.34 -26.32
CA GLU A 79 13.05 7.35 -25.45
C GLU A 79 14.01 6.71 -24.42
N SER A 80 15.32 6.84 -24.66
CA SER A 80 16.41 6.51 -23.75
C SER A 80 16.46 7.30 -22.44
N VAL A 81 15.64 8.35 -22.29
CA VAL A 81 15.60 9.22 -21.11
C VAL A 81 14.94 8.55 -19.90
N THR A 82 14.02 7.59 -20.13
CA THR A 82 13.21 6.97 -19.07
C THR A 82 14.00 6.19 -18.01
N PRO A 83 14.96 5.30 -18.36
CA PRO A 83 15.78 4.63 -17.37
C PRO A 83 16.67 5.59 -16.56
N ALA A 84 17.12 6.67 -17.19
CA ALA A 84 17.91 7.70 -16.51
C ALA A 84 17.07 8.44 -15.45
N LEU A 85 15.79 8.71 -15.73
CA LEU A 85 14.84 9.27 -14.76
C LEU A 85 14.62 8.35 -13.58
N LEU A 86 14.42 7.06 -13.82
CA LEU A 86 14.25 6.08 -12.74
C LEU A 86 15.47 6.07 -11.82
N ILE A 87 16.69 6.12 -12.37
CA ILE A 87 17.90 6.14 -11.53
C ILE A 87 18.02 7.48 -10.80
N ALA A 88 17.61 8.57 -11.44
CA ALA A 88 17.62 9.92 -10.87
C ALA A 88 16.67 10.10 -9.68
N THR A 89 15.54 9.38 -9.61
CA THR A 89 14.57 9.50 -8.48
C THR A 89 15.16 9.13 -7.13
N PHE A 90 16.28 8.42 -7.10
CA PHE A 90 16.88 8.02 -5.84
C PHE A 90 17.87 9.05 -5.28
N PHE A 91 18.23 10.11 -6.01
CA PHE A 91 19.41 10.93 -5.68
C PHE A 91 19.14 12.39 -5.34
N GLN A 92 19.90 12.87 -4.35
CA GLN A 92 19.93 14.28 -3.95
C GLN A 92 20.55 15.14 -5.07
N GLU A 93 19.82 16.18 -5.47
CA GLU A 93 20.02 16.87 -6.73
C GLU A 93 21.14 17.93 -6.70
N PRO A 94 21.74 18.27 -7.86
CA PRO A 94 22.39 19.56 -8.04
C PRO A 94 21.33 20.69 -7.94
N SER A 95 21.60 21.72 -7.14
CA SER A 95 20.64 22.79 -6.78
C SER A 95 19.92 23.51 -7.92
N ASP A 96 20.48 23.47 -9.13
CA ASP A 96 20.00 24.21 -10.30
C ASP A 96 19.01 23.40 -11.15
N PHE A 97 18.74 22.15 -10.77
CA PHE A 97 17.95 21.20 -11.54
C PHE A 97 16.44 21.26 -11.24
N VAL A 98 16.04 21.51 -9.99
CA VAL A 98 14.63 21.61 -9.57
C VAL A 98 13.79 22.60 -10.39
N PRO A 99 14.26 23.84 -10.67
CA PRO A 99 13.47 24.79 -11.45
C PRO A 99 13.12 24.24 -12.84
N GLN A 100 14.02 23.45 -13.44
CA GLN A 100 13.80 22.85 -14.74
C GLN A 100 12.75 21.72 -14.69
N LEU A 101 12.71 20.95 -13.59
CA LEU A 101 11.66 19.95 -13.36
C LEU A 101 10.28 20.59 -13.33
N TYR A 102 10.11 21.77 -12.73
CA TYR A 102 8.83 22.49 -12.76
C TYR A 102 8.40 22.85 -14.18
N ILE A 103 9.33 23.32 -15.01
CA ILE A 103 9.05 23.66 -16.41
C ILE A 103 8.60 22.39 -17.17
N TRP A 104 9.31 21.28 -17.00
CA TRP A 104 8.95 20.04 -17.68
C TRP A 104 7.66 19.42 -17.16
N ALA A 105 7.46 19.41 -15.84
CA ALA A 105 6.22 18.97 -15.23
C ALA A 105 5.04 19.78 -15.76
N LYS A 106 5.15 21.12 -15.84
CA LYS A 106 4.06 22.00 -16.27
C LYS A 106 3.82 21.97 -17.77
N ASP A 107 4.86 22.19 -18.58
CA ASP A 107 4.71 22.65 -19.97
C ASP A 107 5.16 21.64 -21.03
N SER A 108 5.79 20.52 -20.64
CA SER A 108 6.28 19.55 -21.62
C SER A 108 5.14 18.92 -22.44
N SER A 109 5.34 18.75 -23.74
CA SER A 109 4.39 18.05 -24.62
C SER A 109 4.36 16.54 -24.37
N ASN A 110 5.46 15.97 -23.90
CA ASN A 110 5.61 14.53 -23.68
C ASN A 110 5.10 14.13 -22.29
N GLU A 111 4.17 13.19 -22.25
CA GLU A 111 3.55 12.70 -21.02
C GLU A 111 4.53 12.01 -20.06
N LEU A 112 5.46 11.21 -20.56
CA LEU A 112 6.42 10.47 -19.73
C LEU A 112 7.27 11.44 -18.91
N LEU A 113 7.82 12.49 -19.53
CA LEU A 113 8.63 13.43 -18.76
C LEU A 113 7.79 14.23 -17.79
N ARG A 114 6.56 14.62 -18.13
CA ARG A 114 5.69 15.30 -17.17
C ARG A 114 5.51 14.44 -15.92
N ALA A 115 5.18 13.17 -16.11
CA ALA A 115 4.97 12.22 -15.03
C ALA A 115 6.23 12.03 -14.17
N TYR A 116 7.37 11.73 -14.80
CA TYR A 116 8.61 11.49 -14.05
C TYR A 116 9.19 12.76 -13.43
N SER A 117 8.97 13.94 -14.04
CA SER A 117 9.36 15.21 -13.42
C SER A 117 8.55 15.47 -12.15
N LEU A 118 7.26 15.10 -12.11
CA LEU A 118 6.47 15.16 -10.88
C LEU A 118 7.00 14.20 -9.81
N GLY A 119 7.40 12.98 -10.19
CA GLY A 119 8.03 12.03 -9.26
C GLY A 119 9.36 12.52 -8.68
N LEU A 120 10.21 13.12 -9.52
CA LEU A 120 11.45 13.76 -9.08
C LEU A 120 11.17 14.95 -8.17
N LEU A 121 10.21 15.80 -8.53
CA LEU A 121 9.78 16.91 -7.67
C LEU A 121 9.28 16.40 -6.33
N ALA A 122 8.50 15.32 -6.28
CA ALA A 122 8.04 14.75 -5.01
C ALA A 122 9.23 14.43 -4.09
N SER A 123 10.24 13.72 -4.61
CA SER A 123 11.46 13.37 -3.87
C SER A 123 12.26 14.61 -3.46
N ALA A 124 12.36 15.61 -4.34
CA ALA A 124 13.03 16.87 -4.04
C ALA A 124 12.30 17.69 -2.95
N LEU A 125 10.97 17.64 -2.93
CA LEU A 125 10.14 18.40 -2.00
C LEU A 125 10.02 17.74 -0.62
N GLU A 126 10.27 16.43 -0.49
CA GLU A 126 10.38 15.74 0.81
C GLU A 126 11.60 16.22 1.63
N VAL A 127 12.62 16.81 0.98
CA VAL A 127 13.73 17.45 1.69
C VAL A 127 13.21 18.70 2.42
N GLN A 128 13.41 18.72 3.75
CA GLN A 128 12.89 19.80 4.60
C GLN A 128 13.27 21.19 4.10
N GLY A 129 12.26 22.06 3.98
CA GLY A 129 12.39 23.44 3.51
C GLY A 129 12.28 23.63 2.00
N ASN A 130 12.42 22.58 1.18
CA ASN A 130 12.36 22.73 -0.28
C ASN A 130 10.97 23.15 -0.79
N ALA A 131 9.89 22.60 -0.24
CA ALA A 131 8.54 22.99 -0.64
C ALA A 131 8.22 24.48 -0.35
N HIS A 132 8.79 25.04 0.72
CA HIS A 132 8.75 26.48 0.97
C HIS A 132 9.64 27.27 0.00
N LYS A 133 10.87 26.79 -0.26
CA LYS A 133 11.83 27.41 -1.18
C LYS A 133 11.26 27.57 -2.59
N TYR A 134 10.56 26.55 -3.10
CA TYR A 134 9.96 26.54 -4.44
C TYR A 134 8.47 26.89 -4.42
N ARG A 135 8.00 27.59 -3.38
CA ARG A 135 6.60 28.00 -3.22
C ARG A 135 5.99 28.67 -4.47
N PRO A 136 6.63 29.64 -5.15
CA PRO A 136 6.06 30.24 -6.36
C PRO A 136 5.80 29.21 -7.47
N ASN A 137 6.70 28.25 -7.62
CA ASN A 137 6.55 27.18 -8.61
C ASN A 137 5.42 26.20 -8.22
N ASN A 138 5.24 25.93 -6.93
CA ASN A 138 4.15 25.09 -6.43
C ASN A 138 2.78 25.74 -6.67
N ILE A 139 2.65 27.05 -6.44
CA ILE A 139 1.43 27.82 -6.74
C ILE A 139 1.02 27.65 -8.21
N ASP A 140 1.99 27.68 -9.11
CA ASP A 140 1.79 27.56 -10.54
C ASP A 140 1.46 26.14 -11.02
N LEU A 141 2.09 25.12 -10.41
CA LEU A 141 2.01 23.73 -10.87
C LEU A 141 0.84 22.96 -10.21
N LEU A 142 0.48 23.26 -8.97
CA LEU A 142 -0.53 22.51 -8.21
C LEU A 142 -1.90 22.44 -8.92
N PRO A 143 -2.49 23.53 -9.45
CA PRO A 143 -3.76 23.45 -10.20
C PRO A 143 -3.66 22.57 -11.45
N VAL A 144 -2.50 22.61 -12.13
CA VAL A 144 -2.24 21.77 -13.31
C VAL A 144 -2.14 20.30 -12.93
N ALA A 145 -1.49 20.00 -11.80
CA ALA A 145 -1.36 18.65 -11.27
C ALA A 145 -2.72 18.05 -10.88
N LEU A 146 -3.56 18.80 -10.17
CA LEU A 146 -4.92 18.33 -9.79
C LEU A 146 -5.82 18.08 -10.99
N ARG A 147 -5.81 18.99 -11.98
CA ARG A 147 -6.56 18.78 -13.23
C ARG A 147 -6.12 17.50 -13.95
N ARG A 148 -4.80 17.28 -14.05
CA ARG A 148 -4.26 16.06 -14.67
C ARG A 148 -4.58 14.81 -13.88
N LEU A 149 -4.56 14.87 -12.55
CA LEU A 149 -4.97 13.76 -11.70
C LEU A 149 -6.43 13.36 -11.99
N ALA A 150 -7.32 14.33 -12.14
CA ALA A 150 -8.71 14.09 -12.51
C ALA A 150 -8.85 13.48 -13.92
N GLU A 151 -8.12 13.99 -14.91
CA GLU A 151 -8.09 13.44 -16.27
C GLU A 151 -7.57 12.00 -16.30
N LEU A 152 -6.49 11.71 -15.58
CA LEU A 152 -5.90 10.36 -15.52
C LEU A 152 -6.83 9.37 -14.82
N LYS A 153 -7.50 9.80 -13.74
CA LYS A 153 -8.52 9.01 -13.07
C LYS A 153 -9.67 8.64 -14.02
N ALA A 154 -10.17 9.61 -14.80
CA ALA A 154 -11.22 9.37 -15.78
C ALA A 154 -10.76 8.35 -16.84
N ARG A 155 -9.56 8.53 -17.41
CA ARG A 155 -8.96 7.59 -18.37
C ARG A 155 -8.82 6.18 -17.78
N MET A 156 -8.38 6.06 -16.54
CA MET A 156 -8.25 4.76 -15.86
C MET A 156 -9.60 4.03 -15.77
N PHE A 157 -10.68 4.73 -15.44
CA PHE A 157 -12.02 4.14 -15.41
C PHE A 157 -12.53 3.77 -16.81
N GLU A 158 -12.26 4.59 -17.83
CA GLU A 158 -12.60 4.30 -19.22
C GLU A 158 -11.86 3.05 -19.74
N GLU A 159 -10.55 2.95 -19.50
CA GLU A 159 -9.74 1.79 -19.86
C GLU A 159 -10.26 0.50 -19.20
N ARG A 160 -10.67 0.59 -17.93
CA ARG A 160 -11.24 -0.55 -17.20
C ARG A 160 -12.59 -0.96 -17.77
N ALA A 161 -13.49 -0.01 -18.02
CA ALA A 161 -14.79 -0.29 -18.61
C ALA A 161 -14.66 -0.95 -19.99
N LEU A 162 -13.70 -0.49 -20.81
CA LEU A 162 -13.41 -1.08 -22.11
C LEU A 162 -12.89 -2.52 -21.97
N ALA A 163 -11.99 -2.77 -21.01
CA ALA A 163 -11.47 -4.11 -20.75
C ALA A 163 -12.57 -5.10 -20.32
N GLU A 164 -13.53 -4.65 -19.51
CA GLU A 164 -14.68 -5.46 -19.10
C GLU A 164 -15.59 -5.83 -20.28
N LEU A 165 -15.83 -4.90 -21.20
CA LEU A 165 -16.62 -5.16 -22.42
C LEU A 165 -15.94 -6.19 -23.35
N VAL A 166 -14.61 -6.10 -23.52
CA VAL A 166 -13.84 -7.05 -24.33
C VAL A 166 -13.87 -8.46 -23.74
N GLN A 167 -13.80 -8.58 -22.41
CA GLN A 167 -13.90 -9.87 -21.72
C GLN A 167 -15.29 -10.51 -21.90
N GLN A 168 -16.37 -9.73 -21.83
CA GLN A 168 -17.74 -10.22 -22.05
C GLN A 168 -17.98 -10.63 -23.51
N GLY A 169 -17.40 -9.91 -24.48
CA GLY A 169 -17.46 -10.26 -25.90
C GLY A 169 -16.77 -11.58 -26.24
N THR A 170 -15.67 -11.90 -25.56
CA THR A 170 -14.88 -13.12 -25.78
C THR A 170 -15.53 -14.37 -25.15
N GLN A 171 -16.29 -14.22 -24.06
CA GLN A 171 -17.06 -15.33 -23.48
C GLN A 171 -18.31 -15.69 -24.31
N ASN A 172 -18.88 -14.73 -25.05
CA ASN A 172 -20.06 -14.95 -25.90
C ASN A 172 -19.73 -15.59 -27.26
N THR A 173 -18.48 -15.55 -27.73
CA THR A 173 -18.05 -16.24 -28.96
C THR A 173 -17.65 -17.70 -28.69
N GLY A 174 -17.18 -18.05 -27.49
CA GLY A 174 -16.85 -19.43 -27.10
C GLY A 174 -18.05 -20.36 -26.90
N ARG A 175 -19.28 -19.82 -26.78
CA ARG A 175 -20.52 -20.61 -26.63
C ARG A 175 -21.23 -20.93 -27.95
N LYS A 176 -20.75 -20.44 -29.09
CA LYS A 176 -21.43 -20.59 -30.39
C LYS A 176 -20.92 -21.71 -31.30
N ASP A 177 -19.85 -22.42 -30.93
CA ASP A 177 -19.22 -23.45 -31.79
C ASP A 177 -19.33 -24.90 -31.26
N GLU A 178 -20.28 -25.23 -30.39
CA GLU A 178 -20.55 -26.61 -29.95
C GLU A 178 -21.91 -27.19 -30.40
N HIS A 179 -22.53 -26.67 -31.47
CA HIS A 179 -23.75 -27.29 -32.01
C HIS A 179 -23.77 -27.37 -33.53
N ARG A 180 -22.90 -28.21 -34.13
CA ARG A 180 -23.16 -28.89 -35.41
C ARG A 180 -22.45 -30.23 -35.53
N SER A 181 -23.05 -31.26 -34.93
CA SER A 181 -23.08 -32.62 -35.49
C SER A 181 -24.25 -33.38 -34.88
N ASP A 182 -25.38 -33.36 -35.58
CA ASP A 182 -26.50 -34.25 -35.32
C ASP A 182 -26.07 -35.70 -35.52
N SER A 183 -26.25 -36.53 -34.50
CA SER A 183 -26.42 -37.96 -34.63
C SER A 183 -27.41 -38.41 -33.56
N PRO A 184 -28.58 -38.96 -33.93
CA PRO A 184 -29.64 -39.26 -32.97
C PRO A 184 -29.33 -40.57 -32.25
N GLY A 185 -29.09 -40.47 -30.93
CA GLY A 185 -29.17 -41.60 -30.01
C GLY A 185 -30.64 -41.94 -29.73
N PRO A 186 -31.03 -43.22 -29.70
CA PRO A 186 -32.39 -43.63 -29.37
C PRO A 186 -32.60 -43.56 -27.85
N PHE A 187 -33.86 -43.61 -27.44
CA PHE A 187 -34.39 -43.48 -26.06
C PHE A 187 -34.68 -42.02 -25.68
N SER A 188 -35.82 -41.49 -26.14
CA SER A 188 -37.14 -41.61 -25.49
C SER A 188 -37.23 -40.76 -24.21
N ASN A 189 -37.85 -39.58 -24.26
CA ASN A 189 -39.30 -39.32 -24.23
C ASN A 189 -39.85 -39.25 -22.79
N VAL A 190 -40.90 -38.44 -22.64
CA VAL A 190 -41.90 -38.40 -21.56
C VAL A 190 -41.78 -37.25 -20.54
N ASN A 191 -42.59 -36.22 -20.86
CA ASN A 191 -43.42 -35.37 -20.00
C ASN A 191 -42.72 -34.31 -19.12
N GLY A 192 -43.00 -33.00 -19.20
CA GLY A 192 -44.24 -32.32 -19.58
C GLY A 192 -45.11 -32.10 -18.34
N PHE A 193 -45.10 -30.87 -17.80
CA PHE A 193 -46.24 -30.04 -17.39
C PHE A 193 -45.81 -28.94 -16.39
N ASP A 194 -46.17 -27.71 -16.76
CA ASP A 194 -46.06 -26.45 -16.02
C ASP A 194 -46.88 -26.44 -14.72
N MET A 195 -46.50 -25.58 -13.75
CA MET A 195 -47.44 -24.66 -13.08
C MET A 195 -46.69 -23.62 -12.21
N GLU A 196 -47.17 -22.39 -12.26
CA GLU A 196 -46.69 -21.17 -11.61
C GLU A 196 -46.82 -21.09 -10.07
N GLU A 197 -46.13 -20.06 -9.56
CA GLU A 197 -46.10 -19.41 -8.24
C GLU A 197 -47.34 -19.53 -7.33
N THR A 198 -47.11 -19.52 -6.00
CA THR A 198 -47.52 -18.40 -5.11
C THR A 198 -47.04 -18.63 -3.67
N SER A 199 -47.02 -17.51 -2.94
CA SER A 199 -46.43 -17.24 -1.64
C SER A 199 -47.24 -17.71 -0.41
N SER A 200 -46.58 -17.54 0.74
CA SER A 200 -47.09 -17.06 2.06
C SER A 200 -47.31 -18.07 3.21
N VAL A 201 -46.49 -17.89 4.26
CA VAL A 201 -46.83 -17.68 5.69
C VAL A 201 -47.85 -18.62 6.38
N GLY A 202 -47.43 -19.25 7.50
CA GLY A 202 -48.36 -19.88 8.43
C GLY A 202 -47.74 -20.68 9.59
N ASN A 203 -47.06 -19.98 10.50
CA ASN A 203 -47.09 -20.07 11.97
C ASN A 203 -47.69 -21.28 12.75
N LEU A 204 -47.08 -21.50 13.93
CA LEU A 204 -47.58 -22.08 15.21
C LEU A 204 -47.63 -23.63 15.29
N ALA A 205 -47.41 -24.29 16.42
CA ALA A 205 -46.88 -23.98 17.76
C ALA A 205 -46.76 -25.30 18.54
N ASP A 206 -46.19 -25.18 19.74
CA ASP A 206 -46.44 -25.96 20.95
C ASP A 206 -45.65 -27.23 21.27
N GLY A 207 -44.95 -27.10 22.40
CA GLY A 207 -45.15 -28.03 23.52
C GLY A 207 -43.88 -28.77 23.95
N GLN A 208 -43.41 -28.85 25.20
CA GLN A 208 -43.59 -28.18 26.50
C GLN A 208 -42.81 -29.06 27.51
N ALA A 209 -42.25 -28.43 28.55
CA ALA A 209 -41.76 -29.04 29.82
C ALA A 209 -40.53 -29.98 29.73
N GLY A 210 -39.65 -30.09 30.72
CA GLY A 210 -39.57 -29.51 32.06
C GLY A 210 -38.38 -30.13 32.81
N CYS A 211 -37.77 -29.32 33.69
CA CYS A 211 -37.11 -29.63 34.97
C CYS A 211 -36.42 -31.01 35.23
N GLY A 212 -35.21 -30.96 35.80
CA GLY A 212 -34.74 -32.00 36.75
C GLY A 212 -33.23 -32.17 36.95
N ASN A 213 -32.77 -31.77 38.14
CA ASN A 213 -31.46 -31.98 38.80
C ASN A 213 -30.67 -33.30 38.56
N SER A 214 -29.34 -33.24 38.65
CA SER A 214 -28.54 -33.85 39.75
C SER A 214 -27.03 -34.00 39.43
N SER A 215 -26.22 -33.34 40.27
CA SER A 215 -24.98 -33.75 40.98
C SER A 215 -24.25 -35.07 40.69
N ASN A 216 -22.90 -34.97 40.67
CA ASN A 216 -21.86 -35.72 41.42
C ASN A 216 -20.48 -35.05 41.14
N GLU A 217 -19.74 -34.42 42.07
CA GLU A 217 -18.86 -34.94 43.17
C GLU A 217 -17.97 -36.14 42.73
N ASN A 218 -16.68 -36.30 43.07
CA ASN A 218 -15.73 -35.63 43.98
C ASN A 218 -14.30 -36.17 43.68
N SER A 219 -13.24 -35.40 43.96
CA SER A 219 -12.19 -35.78 44.93
C SER A 219 -10.95 -34.87 44.88
N ARG A 220 -10.67 -34.27 46.04
CA ARG A 220 -9.43 -33.58 46.42
C ARG A 220 -8.47 -34.59 47.04
N LEU A 221 -7.16 -34.30 47.00
CA LEU A 221 -6.27 -34.50 48.15
C LEU A 221 -5.30 -33.31 48.28
N SER A 222 -4.96 -33.02 49.54
CA SER A 222 -4.37 -31.81 50.09
C SER A 222 -3.13 -32.14 50.93
N GLY A 223 -2.23 -31.18 51.11
CA GLY A 223 -1.22 -31.13 52.19
C GLY A 223 -0.02 -30.26 51.81
N LYS A 224 0.02 -28.97 52.19
CA LYS A 224 0.64 -28.39 53.43
C LYS A 224 2.18 -28.50 53.45
N LYS A 225 3.00 -27.55 53.93
CA LYS A 225 2.94 -26.09 54.26
C LYS A 225 4.35 -25.72 54.81
N ALA A 226 4.68 -24.42 54.79
CA ALA A 226 5.68 -23.69 55.61
C ALA A 226 7.17 -23.79 55.20
N GLY A 227 7.98 -22.73 55.26
CA GLY A 227 7.76 -21.33 55.69
C GLY A 227 9.07 -20.51 55.67
N GLU A 228 8.89 -19.17 55.71
CA GLU A 228 9.80 -18.11 56.23
C GLU A 228 11.15 -17.88 55.52
N SER A 229 11.74 -16.67 55.39
CA SER A 229 11.36 -15.25 55.57
C SER A 229 12.59 -14.40 55.19
N GLY A 230 12.41 -13.36 54.35
CA GLY A 230 13.23 -12.19 53.91
C GLY A 230 14.74 -11.97 54.27
N PRO A 231 15.31 -10.76 54.06
CA PRO A 231 14.96 -9.65 53.15
C PRO A 231 16.17 -8.97 52.39
N ILE A 232 15.86 -8.16 51.35
CA ILE A 232 16.48 -6.89 50.85
C ILE A 232 18.01 -6.83 50.56
N ASN A 233 18.45 -6.48 49.33
CA ASN A 233 18.97 -5.13 48.95
C ASN A 233 19.43 -4.99 47.47
N MET A 234 19.39 -3.75 46.99
CA MET A 234 19.71 -3.19 45.67
C MET A 234 21.17 -3.34 45.21
N ASN A 235 21.41 -3.42 43.88
CA ASN A 235 22.42 -2.63 43.15
C ASN A 235 22.45 -2.93 41.63
N ARG A 236 22.32 -1.88 40.80
CA ARG A 236 22.96 -1.73 39.45
C ARG A 236 24.42 -1.23 39.71
N PRO A 237 25.41 -1.20 38.77
CA PRO A 237 25.32 -1.29 37.30
C PRO A 237 26.51 -1.97 36.54
N ARG A 238 26.38 -1.94 35.19
CA ARG A 238 27.44 -1.72 34.16
C ARG A 238 28.11 -2.93 33.47
N ALA A 239 28.20 -2.79 32.14
CA ALA A 239 28.83 -3.66 31.14
C ALA A 239 30.34 -3.88 31.33
N PRO A 240 30.94 -4.82 30.58
CA PRO A 240 31.86 -4.36 29.54
C PRO A 240 31.87 -5.14 28.21
N SER A 241 32.52 -4.46 27.28
CA SER A 241 32.75 -4.65 25.85
C SER A 241 33.65 -5.82 25.42
N LEU A 242 33.56 -6.13 24.11
CA LEU A 242 34.61 -6.57 23.16
C LEU A 242 35.31 -7.92 23.39
N ARG A 243 35.26 -8.80 22.37
CA ARG A 243 36.37 -8.95 21.38
C ARG A 243 36.05 -9.95 20.27
N VAL A 244 36.32 -9.52 19.04
CA VAL A 244 36.30 -10.30 17.79
C VAL A 244 37.54 -11.21 17.71
N GLN A 245 37.37 -12.46 17.26
CA GLN A 245 38.45 -13.26 16.68
C GLN A 245 37.99 -13.96 15.39
N VAL A 246 38.90 -13.92 14.41
CA VAL A 246 38.83 -14.49 13.06
C VAL A 246 39.35 -15.94 13.09
N PRO A 247 38.85 -16.85 12.24
CA PRO A 247 39.65 -18.02 11.87
C PRO A 247 39.92 -18.14 10.36
N ALA A 248 41.18 -18.50 10.07
CA ALA A 248 41.74 -18.82 8.78
C ALA A 248 41.47 -20.29 8.36
N ALA A 249 41.51 -20.56 7.05
CA ALA A 249 41.55 -21.88 6.41
C ALA A 249 42.98 -22.51 6.54
N PRO A 250 43.25 -23.84 6.31
CA PRO A 250 42.95 -24.57 5.06
C PRO A 250 42.77 -26.13 5.09
N THR A 251 42.14 -26.63 4.00
CA THR A 251 42.35 -27.88 3.19
C THR A 251 42.36 -29.34 3.75
N LYS A 252 41.38 -30.11 3.22
CA LYS A 252 41.37 -31.44 2.53
C LYS A 252 41.74 -32.77 3.24
N ALA A 253 40.77 -33.72 3.28
CA ALA A 253 40.78 -35.03 2.59
C ALA A 253 39.47 -35.84 2.86
N SER A 254 38.90 -36.51 1.84
CA SER A 254 37.79 -37.51 1.87
C SER A 254 38.38 -38.94 1.72
N PRO A 255 37.66 -40.10 1.86
CA PRO A 255 36.38 -40.54 1.21
C PRO A 255 35.40 -41.22 2.22
N ASP A 256 34.17 -41.65 1.97
CA ASP A 256 33.60 -42.53 0.92
C ASP A 256 32.05 -42.62 1.10
N GLY A 257 31.28 -42.98 0.05
CA GLY A 257 29.87 -43.44 0.21
C GLY A 257 28.74 -42.85 -0.67
N SER A 258 28.81 -43.07 -1.99
CA SER A 258 27.71 -43.42 -2.94
C SER A 258 26.38 -42.60 -3.09
N PRO A 259 25.97 -42.19 -4.33
CA PRO A 259 24.71 -41.48 -4.68
C PRO A 259 23.67 -42.36 -5.42
N PRO A 260 22.37 -41.97 -5.53
CA PRO A 260 21.76 -41.61 -6.85
C PRO A 260 20.46 -40.72 -6.77
N PRO A 261 19.70 -40.43 -7.86
CA PRO A 261 20.01 -40.29 -9.29
C PRO A 261 19.57 -38.93 -9.92
N LYS A 262 20.22 -38.57 -11.02
CA LYS A 262 19.87 -37.43 -11.91
C LYS A 262 18.67 -37.75 -12.80
N LYS A 263 17.67 -36.87 -12.87
CA LYS A 263 16.73 -36.78 -14.00
C LYS A 263 17.05 -35.55 -14.85
N LYS A 264 17.55 -35.80 -16.06
CA LYS A 264 17.68 -34.82 -17.15
C LYS A 264 16.28 -34.31 -17.53
N LYS A 265 16.09 -33.00 -17.66
CA LYS A 265 14.99 -32.44 -18.46
C LYS A 265 15.55 -31.49 -19.51
N LYS A 266 15.10 -31.77 -20.73
CA LYS A 266 15.52 -31.26 -22.03
C LYS A 266 15.03 -29.81 -22.19
N MET A 267 15.91 -28.90 -22.61
CA MET A 267 15.53 -27.56 -23.06
C MET A 267 14.59 -27.68 -24.27
N SER A 268 13.38 -27.13 -24.16
CA SER A 268 12.52 -26.81 -25.30
C SER A 268 12.39 -25.30 -25.42
N LYS A 269 12.85 -24.80 -26.56
CA LYS A 269 12.87 -23.41 -26.99
C LYS A 269 11.51 -23.07 -27.60
N ASN A 270 10.67 -22.32 -26.89
CA ASN A 270 9.61 -21.42 -27.39
C ASN A 270 8.63 -21.08 -26.25
N GLU A 271 8.89 -20.00 -25.51
CA GLU A 271 7.85 -19.35 -24.72
C GLU A 271 7.28 -18.21 -25.56
N ARG A 272 6.13 -18.48 -26.20
CA ARG A 272 5.26 -17.43 -26.71
C ARG A 272 4.69 -16.70 -25.49
N LYS A 273 4.85 -15.38 -25.45
CA LYS A 273 4.22 -14.48 -24.49
C LYS A 273 2.71 -14.78 -24.42
N SER A 274 2.26 -15.39 -23.32
CA SER A 274 0.86 -15.43 -22.96
C SER A 274 0.46 -14.06 -22.41
N PRO A 275 -0.73 -13.53 -22.76
CA PRO A 275 -1.22 -12.30 -22.16
C PRO A 275 -1.46 -12.55 -20.67
N VAL A 276 -1.15 -11.53 -19.85
CA VAL A 276 -1.38 -11.53 -18.41
C VAL A 276 -2.88 -11.64 -18.16
N ASP A 277 -3.34 -12.79 -17.67
CA ASP A 277 -4.70 -12.92 -17.15
C ASP A 277 -4.86 -11.94 -15.99
N MET A 278 -5.71 -10.92 -16.17
CA MET A 278 -6.11 -10.04 -15.08
C MET A 278 -6.92 -10.86 -14.08
N ALA A 279 -6.26 -11.32 -13.02
CA ALA A 279 -6.92 -11.99 -11.92
C ALA A 279 -8.06 -11.09 -11.38
N LYS A 280 -9.23 -11.70 -11.21
CA LYS A 280 -10.40 -11.00 -10.65
C LYS A 280 -10.10 -10.62 -9.20
N VAL A 281 -10.37 -9.36 -8.87
CA VAL A 281 -10.30 -8.83 -7.50
C VAL A 281 -11.12 -9.72 -6.58
N PRO A 282 -10.54 -10.28 -5.52
CA PRO A 282 -11.31 -10.94 -4.49
C PRO A 282 -12.28 -9.94 -3.86
N SER A 283 -13.49 -10.36 -3.51
CA SER A 283 -14.47 -9.47 -2.87
C SER A 283 -13.89 -8.86 -1.59
N LEU A 284 -14.38 -7.68 -1.16
CA LEU A 284 -13.99 -7.06 0.11
C LEU A 284 -14.16 -8.03 1.31
N ALA A 285 -15.23 -8.83 1.27
CA ALA A 285 -15.47 -9.90 2.25
C ALA A 285 -14.42 -11.01 2.19
N SER A 286 -13.89 -11.30 0.99
CA SER A 286 -12.70 -12.12 0.88
C SER A 286 -11.58 -11.39 1.62
N LEU A 287 -11.17 -10.17 1.20
CA LEU A 287 -10.04 -9.36 1.77
C LEU A 287 -10.04 -9.25 3.30
N HIS A 288 -11.22 -9.26 3.92
CA HIS A 288 -11.39 -9.22 5.37
C HIS A 288 -11.12 -10.56 6.09
N ASN A 289 -11.23 -11.71 5.41
CA ASN A 289 -11.19 -13.07 5.99
C ASN A 289 -9.95 -13.91 5.59
N TRP A 290 -8.84 -13.30 5.14
CA TRP A 290 -7.66 -14.02 4.63
C TRP A 290 -6.82 -14.72 5.68
N GLU A 291 -7.11 -14.50 6.96
CA GLU A 291 -6.38 -15.07 8.10
C GLU A 291 -6.37 -16.61 8.12
N ASN A 292 -7.19 -17.29 7.28
CA ASN A 292 -7.43 -18.73 7.36
C ASN A 292 -6.85 -19.60 6.22
N SER A 293 -6.04 -19.10 5.25
CA SER A 293 -5.44 -19.98 4.21
C SER A 293 -4.18 -19.45 3.49
N ASN A 294 -3.10 -20.25 3.53
CA ASN A 294 -1.81 -19.98 2.86
C ASN A 294 -1.86 -20.05 1.31
N SER A 295 -2.77 -20.81 0.71
CA SER A 295 -2.92 -20.92 -0.75
C SER A 295 -3.49 -19.67 -1.41
N THR A 296 -3.91 -18.70 -0.61
CA THR A 296 -4.58 -17.48 -1.05
C THR A 296 -3.56 -16.37 -1.29
N TRP A 297 -2.46 -16.26 -0.53
CA TRP A 297 -1.51 -15.13 -0.56
C TRP A 297 -1.11 -14.62 -1.95
N ASN A 298 -0.75 -15.50 -2.89
CA ASN A 298 -0.36 -15.10 -4.26
C ASN A 298 -1.47 -14.33 -5.03
N VAL A 299 -2.74 -14.51 -4.64
CA VAL A 299 -3.91 -13.83 -5.22
C VAL A 299 -4.19 -12.50 -4.52
N VAL A 300 -3.76 -12.28 -3.27
CA VAL A 300 -4.01 -11.02 -2.51
C VAL A 300 -2.85 -10.14 -2.25
N GLN A 301 -1.65 -10.66 -2.36
CA GLN A 301 -0.44 -9.86 -2.30
C GLN A 301 -0.51 -8.61 -3.22
N PRO A 302 -1.05 -8.67 -4.46
CA PRO A 302 -1.22 -7.46 -5.28
C PRO A 302 -2.24 -6.46 -4.72
N TYR A 303 -3.23 -6.91 -3.94
CA TYR A 303 -4.28 -6.06 -3.37
C TYR A 303 -3.93 -5.54 -1.97
N VAL A 304 -2.93 -6.13 -1.29
CA VAL A 304 -2.44 -5.70 0.03
C VAL A 304 -1.21 -4.80 -0.09
N ILE A 305 -0.31 -5.13 -1.03
CA ILE A 305 0.97 -4.45 -1.23
C ILE A 305 0.99 -3.63 -2.52
N GLY A 306 0.21 -3.98 -3.55
CA GLY A 306 0.28 -3.34 -4.88
C GLY A 306 1.50 -3.71 -5.70
N THR A 307 1.59 -3.20 -6.94
CA THR A 307 2.76 -3.36 -7.81
C THR A 307 3.53 -2.04 -7.94
N HIS A 308 4.85 -2.11 -8.18
CA HIS A 308 5.65 -0.91 -8.40
C HIS A 308 6.45 -1.04 -9.70
N LYS A 309 5.88 -0.51 -10.77
CA LYS A 309 6.49 -0.51 -12.09
C LYS A 309 6.45 0.88 -12.68
N ILE A 310 7.63 1.45 -12.95
CA ILE A 310 7.79 2.81 -13.45
C ILE A 310 7.83 2.78 -14.98
N TYR A 311 8.41 1.75 -15.62
CA TYR A 311 8.41 1.58 -17.07
C TYR A 311 7.87 0.22 -17.57
N PRO A 312 7.00 0.18 -18.61
CA PRO A 312 6.34 1.31 -19.25
C PRO A 312 5.39 2.03 -18.29
N LEU A 313 5.27 3.35 -18.45
CA LEU A 313 4.42 4.17 -17.59
C LEU A 313 2.95 3.77 -17.77
N SER A 314 2.34 3.26 -16.70
CA SER A 314 0.90 3.00 -16.64
C SER A 314 0.14 4.26 -16.20
N VAL A 315 -1.15 4.34 -16.54
CA VAL A 315 -2.04 5.41 -16.07
C VAL A 315 -2.09 5.46 -14.55
N THR A 316 -2.07 4.31 -13.88
CA THR A 316 -2.01 4.22 -12.41
C THR A 316 -0.72 4.78 -11.85
N MET A 317 0.44 4.42 -12.41
CA MET A 317 1.72 4.96 -11.95
C MET A 317 1.80 6.47 -12.17
N HIS A 318 1.28 6.98 -13.30
CA HIS A 318 1.21 8.42 -13.53
C HIS A 318 0.39 9.13 -12.43
N GLN A 319 -0.79 8.61 -12.06
CA GLN A 319 -1.58 9.16 -10.95
C GLN A 319 -0.81 9.15 -9.63
N ARG A 320 -0.06 8.08 -9.33
CA ARG A 320 0.77 7.98 -8.13
C ARG A 320 1.87 9.04 -8.10
N LEU A 321 2.58 9.27 -9.21
CA LEU A 321 3.62 10.30 -9.29
C LEU A 321 3.02 11.71 -9.09
N VAL A 322 1.81 11.96 -9.57
CA VAL A 322 1.08 13.21 -9.32
C VAL A 322 0.73 13.36 -7.84
N LEU A 323 0.17 12.31 -7.21
CA LEU A 323 -0.17 12.32 -5.79
C LEU A 323 1.07 12.52 -4.91
N GLN A 324 2.18 11.86 -5.24
CA GLN A 324 3.45 12.00 -4.53
C GLN A 324 3.96 13.44 -4.55
N TYR A 325 3.83 14.14 -5.68
CA TYR A 325 4.13 15.58 -5.75
C TYR A 325 3.18 16.41 -4.87
N LEU A 326 1.90 16.06 -4.79
CA LEU A 326 0.91 16.80 -4.01
C LEU A 326 1.12 16.68 -2.48
N ILE A 327 1.60 15.54 -1.98
CA ILE A 327 1.83 15.29 -0.55
C ILE A 327 2.62 16.42 0.15
N PRO A 328 3.87 16.75 -0.25
CA PRO A 328 4.64 17.79 0.42
C PRO A 328 4.06 19.20 0.22
N THR A 329 3.11 19.39 -0.71
CA THR A 329 2.44 20.69 -0.90
C THR A 329 1.26 20.91 0.04
N GLY A 330 0.67 19.84 0.58
CA GLY A 330 -0.59 19.93 1.33
C GLY A 330 -0.47 20.67 2.66
N GLU A 331 0.69 20.65 3.31
CA GLU A 331 0.90 21.30 4.61
C GLU A 331 0.88 22.84 4.54
N TYR A 332 1.03 23.42 3.35
CA TYR A 332 1.17 24.86 3.16
C TYR A 332 -0.18 25.55 3.00
N GLN A 333 -0.50 26.45 3.94
CA GLN A 333 -1.79 27.15 4.02
C GLN A 333 -2.14 27.97 2.77
N ASP A 334 -1.15 28.56 2.09
CA ASP A 334 -1.36 29.34 0.87
C ASP A 334 -1.70 28.49 -0.36
N LEU A 335 -1.33 27.20 -0.34
CA LEU A 335 -1.66 26.23 -1.38
C LEU A 335 -3.03 25.59 -1.17
N LEU A 336 -3.59 25.68 0.04
CA LEU A 336 -4.88 25.08 0.40
C LEU A 336 -6.03 25.55 -0.50
N ASN A 337 -6.12 26.86 -0.79
CA ASN A 337 -7.18 27.38 -1.65
C ASN A 337 -7.12 26.77 -3.05
N LEU A 338 -5.91 26.59 -3.59
CA LEU A 338 -5.71 25.96 -4.89
C LEU A 338 -6.10 24.47 -4.86
N ALA A 339 -5.88 23.79 -3.75
CA ALA A 339 -6.32 22.41 -3.56
C ALA A 339 -7.85 22.31 -3.51
N VAL A 340 -8.52 23.23 -2.82
CA VAL A 340 -9.98 23.32 -2.76
C VAL A 340 -10.56 23.64 -4.14
N ASP A 341 -10.03 24.65 -4.83
CA ASP A 341 -10.46 25.04 -6.19
C ASP A 341 -10.22 23.92 -7.21
N GLY A 342 -9.19 23.10 -7.01
CA GLY A 342 -8.90 21.91 -7.79
C GLY A 342 -9.69 20.66 -7.39
N HIS A 343 -10.73 20.79 -6.57
CA HIS A 343 -11.60 19.70 -6.13
C HIS A 343 -10.86 18.53 -5.45
N ALA A 344 -9.79 18.82 -4.69
CA ALA A 344 -8.99 17.80 -4.03
C ALA A 344 -9.83 16.90 -3.09
N MET A 345 -10.83 17.47 -2.41
CA MET A 345 -11.74 16.73 -1.52
C MET A 345 -12.50 15.63 -2.27
N ASP A 346 -13.09 15.96 -3.43
CA ASP A 346 -13.83 15.00 -4.26
C ASP A 346 -12.92 13.89 -4.76
N LEU A 347 -11.73 14.26 -5.26
CA LEU A 347 -10.73 13.30 -5.71
C LEU A 347 -10.34 12.34 -4.60
N ILE A 348 -10.01 12.85 -3.41
CA ILE A 348 -9.60 12.04 -2.27
C ILE A 348 -10.70 11.05 -1.85
N LEU A 349 -11.94 11.52 -1.72
CA LEU A 349 -13.06 10.63 -1.33
C LEU A 349 -13.29 9.51 -2.34
N GLU A 350 -13.07 9.77 -3.62
CA GLU A 350 -13.09 8.72 -4.64
C GLU A 350 -11.89 7.78 -4.54
N TYR A 351 -10.68 8.29 -4.25
CA TYR A 351 -9.47 7.46 -4.15
C TYR A 351 -9.44 6.56 -2.90
N ILE A 352 -10.07 6.97 -1.80
CA ILE A 352 -10.15 6.19 -0.55
C ILE A 352 -11.04 4.95 -0.73
N ASP A 353 -11.99 5.01 -1.66
CA ASP A 353 -12.85 3.88 -1.97
C ASP A 353 -12.06 2.80 -2.75
N LEU A 354 -11.44 1.90 -2.00
CA LEU A 354 -10.63 0.82 -2.55
C LEU A 354 -11.46 -0.16 -3.41
N GLU A 355 -12.76 -0.30 -3.13
CA GLU A 355 -13.66 -1.13 -3.95
C GLU A 355 -13.76 -0.56 -5.38
N ARG A 356 -13.76 0.78 -5.51
CA ARG A 356 -13.78 1.46 -6.81
C ARG A 356 -12.38 1.58 -7.41
N MET A 357 -11.38 1.95 -6.63
CA MET A 357 -10.03 2.19 -7.16
C MET A 357 -9.32 0.91 -7.56
N ASN A 358 -9.50 -0.18 -6.81
CA ASN A 358 -8.87 -1.47 -7.06
C ASN A 358 -7.32 -1.38 -7.17
N ASP A 359 -6.71 -0.41 -6.48
CA ASP A 359 -5.26 -0.28 -6.35
C ASP A 359 -4.92 0.31 -4.97
N VAL A 360 -4.37 -0.53 -4.11
CA VAL A 360 -4.07 -0.17 -2.71
C VAL A 360 -2.99 0.89 -2.59
N ARG A 361 -2.03 0.93 -3.53
CA ARG A 361 -0.94 1.92 -3.50
C ARG A 361 -1.43 3.29 -3.94
N LEU A 362 -2.33 3.33 -4.92
CA LEU A 362 -2.99 4.57 -5.33
C LEU A 362 -3.84 5.13 -4.19
N THR A 363 -4.61 4.28 -3.51
CA THR A 363 -5.35 4.66 -2.30
C THR A 363 -4.41 5.13 -1.18
N PHE A 364 -3.29 4.44 -0.96
CA PHE A 364 -2.29 4.84 0.03
C PHE A 364 -1.67 6.22 -0.26
N ASP A 365 -1.24 6.48 -1.51
CA ASP A 365 -0.68 7.78 -1.90
C ASP A 365 -1.73 8.91 -1.74
N ALA A 366 -3.01 8.62 -2.01
CA ALA A 366 -4.11 9.56 -1.77
C ALA A 366 -4.39 9.81 -0.28
N LEU A 367 -4.29 8.78 0.57
CA LEU A 367 -4.40 8.92 2.03
C LEU A 367 -3.24 9.73 2.63
N ARG A 368 -2.02 9.60 2.09
CA ARG A 368 -0.89 10.46 2.47
C ARG A 368 -1.18 11.92 2.10
N TYR A 369 -1.71 12.16 0.90
CA TYR A 369 -2.10 13.53 0.50
C TYR A 369 -3.22 14.08 1.38
N LEU A 370 -4.26 13.28 1.68
CA LEU A 370 -5.28 13.64 2.66
C LEU A 370 -4.66 14.05 4.00
N THR A 371 -3.78 13.22 4.55
CA THR A 371 -3.12 13.47 5.84
C THR A 371 -2.41 14.82 5.84
N SER A 372 -1.69 15.16 4.76
CA SER A 372 -1.03 16.46 4.61
C SER A 372 -2.01 17.65 4.61
N LEU A 373 -3.26 17.46 4.16
CA LEU A 373 -4.31 18.49 4.14
C LEU A 373 -5.09 18.58 5.46
N LEU A 374 -5.16 17.49 6.23
CA LEU A 374 -5.92 17.44 7.49
C LEU A 374 -5.35 18.34 8.60
N VAL A 375 -4.12 18.83 8.44
CA VAL A 375 -3.56 19.89 9.29
C VAL A 375 -4.39 21.18 9.24
N HIS A 376 -5.14 21.39 8.15
CA HIS A 376 -5.98 22.56 7.96
C HIS A 376 -7.38 22.33 8.52
N ARG A 377 -7.68 22.98 9.64
CA ARG A 377 -8.96 22.86 10.37
C ARG A 377 -10.21 22.90 9.49
N LYS A 378 -10.31 23.87 8.56
CA LYS A 378 -11.48 23.98 7.66
C LYS A 378 -11.63 22.78 6.73
N PHE A 379 -10.52 22.27 6.21
CA PHE A 379 -10.52 21.10 5.34
C PHE A 379 -10.92 19.85 6.13
N ALA A 380 -10.37 19.66 7.34
CA ALA A 380 -10.71 18.55 8.22
C ALA A 380 -12.19 18.52 8.62
N LEU A 381 -12.78 19.68 8.96
CA LEU A 381 -14.21 19.77 9.27
C LEU A 381 -15.08 19.41 8.06
N GLU A 382 -14.75 19.94 6.88
CA GLU A 382 -15.46 19.59 5.64
C GLU A 382 -15.33 18.09 5.33
N PHE A 383 -14.15 17.50 5.52
CA PHE A 383 -13.93 16.07 5.35
C PHE A 383 -14.87 15.23 6.23
N ILE A 384 -15.05 15.62 7.50
CA ILE A 384 -15.99 14.95 8.41
C ILE A 384 -17.44 15.10 7.91
N ILE A 385 -17.84 16.32 7.51
CA ILE A 385 -19.19 16.62 7.01
C ILE A 385 -19.54 15.75 5.79
N ARG A 386 -18.56 15.50 4.92
CA ARG A 386 -18.71 14.68 3.71
C ARG A 386 -18.62 13.17 3.97
N GLY A 387 -18.64 12.73 5.22
CA GLY A 387 -18.59 11.31 5.58
C GLY A 387 -17.19 10.70 5.47
N GLY A 388 -16.14 11.52 5.43
CA GLY A 388 -14.76 11.08 5.25
C GLY A 388 -14.28 10.12 6.35
N VAL A 389 -14.72 10.31 7.60
CA VAL A 389 -14.38 9.38 8.70
C VAL A 389 -14.89 7.98 8.43
N ALA A 390 -16.13 7.85 7.94
CA ALA A 390 -16.70 6.56 7.55
C ALA A 390 -15.95 5.94 6.36
N ALA A 391 -15.43 6.76 5.44
CA ALA A 391 -14.60 6.28 4.34
C ALA A 391 -13.24 5.73 4.84
N LEU A 392 -12.59 6.40 5.80
CA LEU A 392 -11.31 5.95 6.37
C LEU A 392 -11.40 4.56 6.99
N ILE A 393 -12.42 4.31 7.81
CA ILE A 393 -12.62 3.02 8.51
C ILE A 393 -13.07 1.89 7.59
N ARG A 394 -13.47 2.19 6.34
CA ARG A 394 -13.78 1.18 5.31
C ARG A 394 -12.53 0.65 4.61
N VAL A 395 -11.40 1.36 4.69
CA VAL A 395 -10.14 0.88 4.11
C VAL A 395 -9.75 -0.42 4.80
N PRO A 396 -9.49 -1.54 4.07
CA PRO A 396 -9.22 -2.83 4.69
C PRO A 396 -8.09 -2.76 5.72
N ARG A 397 -8.37 -3.27 6.92
CA ARG A 397 -7.45 -3.27 8.06
C ARG A 397 -6.13 -3.97 7.72
N ALA A 398 -6.20 -5.17 7.15
CA ALA A 398 -5.03 -5.93 6.69
C ALA A 398 -4.48 -5.45 5.33
N SER A 399 -4.29 -4.14 5.15
CA SER A 399 -3.68 -3.55 3.95
C SER A 399 -2.64 -2.51 4.31
N MET A 400 -1.69 -2.24 3.40
CA MET A 400 -0.73 -1.14 3.61
C MET A 400 -1.40 0.24 3.73
N ALA A 401 -2.57 0.41 3.10
CA ALA A 401 -3.37 1.64 3.17
C ALA A 401 -3.89 1.91 4.59
N SER A 402 -4.06 0.88 5.42
CA SER A 402 -4.53 1.03 6.81
C SER A 402 -3.62 1.92 7.66
N ALA A 403 -2.30 1.85 7.43
CA ALA A 403 -1.32 2.68 8.12
C ALA A 403 -1.59 4.17 7.86
N ALA A 404 -1.82 4.55 6.59
CA ALA A 404 -2.17 5.92 6.24
C ALA A 404 -3.58 6.30 6.72
N SER A 405 -4.54 5.37 6.74
CA SER A 405 -5.88 5.63 7.29
C SER A 405 -5.86 5.94 8.78
N ILE A 406 -5.11 5.18 9.58
CA ILE A 406 -4.98 5.45 11.02
C ILE A 406 -4.17 6.73 11.29
N THR A 407 -3.18 7.06 10.45
CA THR A 407 -2.51 8.36 10.51
C THR A 407 -3.48 9.50 10.22
N ALA A 408 -4.38 9.36 9.24
CA ALA A 408 -5.42 10.36 8.97
C ALA A 408 -6.38 10.54 10.17
N LEU A 409 -6.80 9.44 10.82
CA LEU A 409 -7.60 9.50 12.06
C LEU A 409 -6.84 10.22 13.19
N TYR A 410 -5.55 9.95 13.35
CA TYR A 410 -4.69 10.67 14.28
C TYR A 410 -4.69 12.18 13.97
N TYR A 411 -4.51 12.59 12.72
CA TYR A 411 -4.51 14.01 12.35
C TYR A 411 -5.87 14.69 12.61
N LEU A 412 -6.99 13.97 12.44
CA LEU A 412 -8.30 14.47 12.86
C LEU A 412 -8.41 14.67 14.38
N SER A 413 -7.81 13.77 15.16
CA SER A 413 -7.84 13.85 16.62
C SER A 413 -6.95 14.97 17.21
N TYR A 414 -5.97 15.44 16.44
CA TYR A 414 -5.00 16.43 16.89
C TYR A 414 -5.62 17.81 17.17
N ASN A 415 -6.68 18.19 16.44
CA ASN A 415 -7.38 19.47 16.64
C ASN A 415 -8.66 19.28 17.47
N GLU A 416 -8.79 20.03 18.55
CA GLU A 416 -9.91 19.87 19.51
C GLU A 416 -11.29 20.03 18.86
N GLU A 417 -11.49 21.05 18.03
CA GLU A 417 -12.79 21.32 17.37
C GLU A 417 -13.13 20.22 16.34
N VAL A 418 -12.12 19.73 15.62
CA VAL A 418 -12.28 18.62 14.66
C VAL A 418 -12.64 17.34 15.42
N MET A 419 -11.96 17.04 16.53
CA MET A 419 -12.21 15.85 17.33
C MET A 419 -13.56 15.89 18.04
N GLU A 420 -14.00 17.05 18.53
CA GLU A 420 -15.38 17.25 18.99
C GLU A 420 -16.39 16.89 17.90
N LYS A 421 -16.10 17.27 16.65
CA LYS A 421 -16.97 16.94 15.53
C LYS A 421 -16.97 15.45 15.20
N VAL A 422 -15.83 14.78 15.31
CA VAL A 422 -15.77 13.30 15.22
C VAL A 422 -16.62 12.67 16.31
N CYS A 423 -16.53 13.14 17.55
CA CYS A 423 -17.31 12.62 18.69
C CYS A 423 -18.82 12.85 18.59
N GLN A 424 -19.28 13.70 17.67
CA GLN A 424 -20.70 13.92 17.36
C GLN A 424 -21.22 13.02 16.24
N LEU A 425 -20.37 12.19 15.64
CA LEU A 425 -20.80 11.19 14.66
C LEU A 425 -21.68 10.13 15.31
N ASN A 426 -22.39 9.36 14.49
CA ASN A 426 -23.29 8.33 15.00
C ASN A 426 -22.51 7.25 15.79
N ASP A 427 -23.20 6.61 16.73
CA ASP A 427 -22.58 5.65 17.65
C ASP A 427 -21.89 4.49 16.93
N LYS A 428 -22.46 4.03 15.82
CA LYS A 428 -21.89 2.96 15.01
C LYS A 428 -20.55 3.35 14.38
N ILE A 429 -20.43 4.55 13.84
CA ILE A 429 -19.17 5.04 13.26
C ILE A 429 -18.14 5.19 14.38
N LEU A 430 -18.51 5.68 15.56
CA LEU A 430 -17.60 5.78 16.70
C LEU A 430 -17.12 4.40 17.18
N ASP A 431 -18.03 3.42 17.21
CA ASP A 431 -17.68 2.03 17.48
C ASP A 431 -16.66 1.51 16.46
N ASP A 432 -16.95 1.66 15.17
CA ASP A 432 -16.10 1.20 14.09
C ASP A 432 -14.73 1.93 14.09
N VAL A 433 -14.68 3.22 14.44
CA VAL A 433 -13.43 4.00 14.59
C VAL A 433 -12.56 3.44 15.70
N VAL A 434 -13.13 3.16 16.88
CA VAL A 434 -12.36 2.60 18.00
C VAL A 434 -11.93 1.17 17.70
N ASP A 435 -12.80 0.36 17.08
CA ASP A 435 -12.44 -0.99 16.63
C ASP A 435 -11.31 -0.97 15.59
N TYR A 436 -11.35 -0.03 14.64
CA TYR A 436 -10.29 0.16 13.65
C TYR A 436 -8.98 0.55 14.31
N ALA A 437 -8.99 1.56 15.17
CA ALA A 437 -7.80 2.06 15.85
C ALA A 437 -7.17 1.00 16.78
N LEU A 438 -7.98 0.23 17.52
CA LEU A 438 -7.48 -0.87 18.34
C LEU A 438 -6.89 -2.00 17.50
N TRP A 439 -7.50 -2.33 16.36
CA TRP A 439 -6.92 -3.31 15.44
C TRP A 439 -5.55 -2.83 14.93
N CYS A 440 -5.44 -1.57 14.52
CA CYS A 440 -4.18 -0.99 14.05
C CYS A 440 -3.11 -0.95 15.14
N LEU A 441 -3.50 -0.68 16.39
CA LEU A 441 -2.60 -0.67 17.54
C LEU A 441 -1.92 -2.03 17.78
N GLU A 442 -2.60 -3.13 17.47
CA GLU A 442 -2.08 -4.50 17.68
C GLU A 442 -1.45 -5.11 16.43
N HIS A 443 -1.94 -4.77 15.23
CA HIS A 443 -1.65 -5.53 14.00
C HIS A 443 -1.12 -4.69 12.84
N SER A 444 -1.10 -3.35 12.94
CA SER A 444 -0.53 -2.52 11.87
C SER A 444 1.00 -2.55 11.89
N TYR A 445 1.60 -1.86 10.92
CA TYR A 445 3.04 -1.60 10.89
C TYR A 445 3.45 -0.69 12.06
N GLU A 446 4.75 -0.62 12.36
CA GLU A 446 5.29 0.19 13.47
C GLU A 446 4.78 1.65 13.43
N SER A 447 4.74 2.25 12.24
CA SER A 447 4.20 3.59 11.98
C SER A 447 2.69 3.70 12.25
N GLY A 448 1.92 2.68 11.87
CA GLY A 448 0.47 2.60 12.07
C GLY A 448 0.10 2.37 13.53
N MET A 449 0.86 1.52 14.24
CA MET A 449 0.72 1.31 15.68
C MET A 449 1.01 2.61 16.45
N GLY A 450 2.09 3.31 16.08
CA GLY A 450 2.41 4.63 16.64
C GLY A 450 1.30 5.65 16.37
N SER A 451 0.76 5.69 15.16
CA SER A 451 -0.38 6.55 14.80
C SER A 451 -1.64 6.21 15.61
N ALA A 452 -1.93 4.93 15.83
CA ALA A 452 -3.06 4.49 16.64
C ALA A 452 -2.90 4.93 18.11
N ALA A 453 -1.71 4.78 18.68
CA ALA A 453 -1.39 5.23 20.03
C ALA A 453 -1.55 6.75 20.16
N MET A 454 -1.11 7.52 19.16
CA MET A 454 -1.31 8.96 19.12
C MET A 454 -2.79 9.35 19.01
N PHE A 455 -3.56 8.67 18.15
CA PHE A 455 -5.01 8.84 18.08
C PHE A 455 -5.68 8.66 19.45
N PHE A 456 -5.36 7.59 20.18
CA PHE A 456 -5.91 7.36 21.52
C PHE A 456 -5.43 8.40 22.54
N THR A 457 -4.18 8.83 22.46
CA THR A 457 -3.64 9.89 23.33
C THR A 457 -4.48 11.17 23.24
N HIS A 458 -4.89 11.56 22.03
CA HIS A 458 -5.80 12.70 21.83
C HIS A 458 -7.27 12.33 22.08
N GLY A 459 -7.66 11.09 21.82
CA GLY A 459 -9.03 10.61 22.00
C GLY A 459 -9.47 10.47 23.45
N PHE A 460 -8.56 10.19 24.39
CA PHE A 460 -8.91 9.97 25.81
C PHE A 460 -9.46 11.19 26.53
N TYR A 461 -9.28 12.40 25.99
CA TYR A 461 -9.96 13.60 26.49
C TYR A 461 -11.47 13.57 26.24
N TYR A 462 -11.95 12.70 25.35
CA TYR A 462 -13.34 12.62 24.93
C TYR A 462 -13.99 11.33 25.41
N LYS A 463 -15.01 11.49 26.26
CA LYS A 463 -15.79 10.39 26.84
C LYS A 463 -16.30 9.37 25.80
N PRO A 464 -16.82 9.76 24.62
CA PRO A 464 -17.29 8.79 23.62
C PRO A 464 -16.22 7.83 23.11
N ILE A 465 -14.95 8.23 23.12
CA ILE A 465 -13.81 7.40 22.70
C ILE A 465 -13.31 6.56 23.88
N LEU A 466 -13.11 7.19 25.04
CA LEU A 466 -12.57 6.52 26.23
C LEU A 466 -13.47 5.34 26.68
N GLU A 467 -14.78 5.54 26.75
CA GLU A 467 -15.70 4.47 27.16
C GLU A 467 -15.67 3.27 26.19
N ARG A 468 -15.59 3.54 24.88
CA ARG A 468 -15.51 2.50 23.85
C ARG A 468 -14.18 1.76 23.89
N PHE A 469 -13.10 2.46 24.20
CA PHE A 469 -11.78 1.88 24.39
C PHE A 469 -11.77 0.91 25.58
N ASP A 470 -12.30 1.35 26.73
CA ASP A 470 -12.38 0.53 27.94
C ASP A 470 -13.25 -0.73 27.74
N GLN A 471 -14.38 -0.57 27.04
CA GLN A 471 -15.29 -1.70 26.72
C GLN A 471 -14.66 -2.77 25.82
N ARG A 472 -13.59 -2.43 25.07
CA ARG A 472 -12.92 -3.32 24.10
C ARG A 472 -11.57 -3.84 24.62
N ASP A 473 -11.39 -3.80 25.94
CA ASP A 473 -10.17 -4.22 26.61
C ASP A 473 -8.94 -3.45 26.11
N GLY A 474 -9.15 -2.17 25.76
CA GLY A 474 -8.14 -1.33 25.12
C GLY A 474 -6.90 -1.15 25.97
N LEU A 475 -7.03 -1.09 27.31
CA LEU A 475 -5.90 -0.92 28.22
C LEU A 475 -4.88 -2.06 28.10
N ARG A 476 -5.35 -3.32 28.01
CA ARG A 476 -4.44 -4.47 27.82
C ARG A 476 -3.75 -4.38 26.46
N ARG A 477 -4.48 -4.00 25.40
CA ARG A 477 -3.92 -3.87 24.04
C ARG A 477 -2.85 -2.79 23.99
N LEU A 478 -3.10 -1.64 24.60
CA LEU A 478 -2.13 -0.56 24.72
C LEU A 478 -0.92 -0.94 25.57
N TYR A 479 -1.12 -1.65 26.68
CA TYR A 479 -0.01 -2.13 27.51
C TYR A 479 0.88 -3.15 26.77
N ASN A 480 0.32 -3.96 25.88
CA ASN A 480 1.10 -4.89 25.05
C ASN A 480 1.94 -4.19 23.98
N TYR A 481 1.59 -2.97 23.60
CA TYR A 481 2.35 -2.16 22.64
C TYR A 481 3.54 -1.43 23.29
N VAL A 482 3.35 -0.92 24.52
CA VAL A 482 4.38 -0.23 25.32
C VAL A 482 5.44 -1.20 25.82
#